data_AF-A0A6P2VL28-F1
#
_entry.id   AF-A0A6P2VL28-F1
#
_cell.length_a   1.000
_cell.length_b   1.000
_cell.length_c   1.000
_cell.angle_alpha   90.00
_cell.angle_beta   90.00
_cell.angle_gamma   90.00
#
_symmetry.space_group_name_H-M   'P 1'
#
loop_
_entity.id
_entity.type
_entity.pdbx_description
1 polymer ?
#
loop_
_entity_poly.entity_id
_entity_poly.type
_entity_poly.pdbx_seq_one_letter_code
_entity_poly.pdbx_strand_id
1 'polypeptide(L)' 'MTPTRAEEIKALGNQMIEREIERCRKQMGEREWEKHREWVTANVVTAAKAWLIRETKAGRL' A
#
# COMPACT_ATOMS: atom_id res chain seq x y z
N MET A 1 11.79 11.69 20.09
CA MET A 1 11.93 10.22 19.98
C MET A 1 12.20 9.88 18.54
N THR A 2 13.22 9.06 18.28
CA THR A 2 13.51 8.57 16.92
C THR A 2 12.56 7.41 16.61
N PRO A 3 11.91 7.39 15.44
CA PRO A 3 11.06 6.26 15.06
C PRO A 3 11.88 4.97 15.01
N THR A 4 11.26 3.88 15.44
CA THR A 4 11.81 2.54 15.30
C THR A 4 11.79 2.10 13.84
N ARG A 5 12.67 1.17 13.47
CA ARG A 5 12.67 0.56 12.13
C ARG A 5 11.31 -0.02 11.74
N ALA A 6 10.56 -0.57 12.70
CA ALA A 6 9.22 -1.08 12.47
C ALA A 6 8.22 0.03 12.09
N GLU A 7 8.32 1.19 12.73
CA GLU A 7 7.50 2.36 12.41
C GLU A 7 7.86 2.96 11.04
N GLU A 8 9.15 2.97 10.68
CA GLU A 8 9.62 3.41 9.37
C GLU A 8 9.10 2.51 8.24
N ILE A 9 9.19 1.18 8.41
CA ILE A 9 8.66 0.20 7.46
C ILE A 9 7.14 0.34 7.31
N LYS A 10 6.43 0.56 8.42
CA LYS A 10 4.98 0.79 8.40
C LYS A 10 4.64 2.09 7.64
N ALA A 11 5.38 3.16 7.88
CA ALA A 11 5.20 4.43 7.19
C ALA A 11 5.44 4.30 5.69
N LEU A 12 6.51 3.58 5.29
CA LEU A 12 6.77 3.26 3.88
C LEU A 12 5.61 2.48 3.26
N GLY A 13 5.12 1.45 3.94
CA GLY A 13 3.97 0.66 3.49
C GLY A 13 2.72 1.51 3.25
N ASN A 14 2.41 2.42 4.18
CA ASN A 14 1.27 3.32 4.05
C ASN A 14 1.42 4.26 2.84
N GLN A 15 2.60 4.86 2.65
CA GLN A 15 2.86 5.73 1.50
C GLN A 15 2.73 4.99 0.17
N MET A 16 3.16 3.72 0.10
CA MET A 16 2.99 2.90 -1.09
C MET A 16 1.52 2.61 -1.37
N ILE A 17 0.75 2.25 -0.34
CA ILE A 17 -0.70 1.99 -0.46
C ILE A 17 -1.43 3.23 -0.95
N GLU A 18 -1.18 4.39 -0.35
CA GLU A 18 -1.84 5.65 -0.72
C GLU A 18 -1.58 6.03 -2.19
N ARG A 19 -0.31 5.95 -2.63
CA ARG A 19 0.07 6.23 -4.02
C ARG A 19 -0.61 5.29 -5.00
N GLU A 20 -0.71 4.01 -4.67
CA GLU A 20 -1.33 3.03 -5.57
C GLU A 20 -2.84 3.17 -5.60
N ILE A 21 -3.49 3.44 -4.46
CA ILE A 21 -4.92 3.77 -4.41
C ILE A 21 -5.23 4.98 -5.29
N GLU A 22 -4.43 6.05 -5.19
CA GLU A 22 -4.61 7.24 -6.01
C GLU A 22 -4.43 6.94 -7.50
N ARG A 23 -3.44 6.11 -7.85
CA ARG A 23 -3.23 5.64 -9.23
C ARG A 23 -4.43 4.86 -9.74
N CYS A 24 -4.92 3.88 -8.98
CA CYS A 24 -6.08 3.09 -9.37
C CYS A 24 -7.32 3.96 -9.55
N ARG A 25 -7.58 4.90 -8.63
CA ARG A 25 -8.69 5.86 -8.75
C ARG A 25 -8.60 6.67 -10.05
N LYS A 26 -7.42 7.21 -10.36
CA LYS A 26 -7.20 7.99 -11.60
C LYS A 26 -7.39 7.15 -12.87
N GLN A 27 -6.94 5.90 -12.87
CA GLN A 27 -7.04 5.01 -14.02
C GLN A 27 -8.46 4.49 -14.26
N MET A 28 -9.20 4.19 -13.19
CA MET A 28 -10.58 3.68 -13.27
C MET A 28 -11.59 4.81 -13.53
N GLY A 29 -11.29 6.02 -13.06
CA GLY A 29 -12.23 7.14 -13.02
C GLY A 29 -13.24 7.01 -11.87
N GLU A 30 -13.83 8.13 -11.46
CA GLU A 30 -14.67 8.25 -10.26
C GLU A 30 -15.83 7.24 -10.22
N ARG A 31 -16.49 7.00 -11.36
CA ARG A 31 -17.67 6.13 -11.41
C ARG A 31 -17.34 4.67 -11.12
N GLU A 32 -16.28 4.14 -11.72
CA GLU A 32 -15.86 2.76 -11.48
C GLU A 32 -15.11 2.64 -10.15
N TRP A 33 -14.37 3.68 -9.74
CA TRP A 33 -13.78 3.75 -8.42
C TRP A 33 -14.83 3.58 -7.32
N GLU A 34 -15.94 4.31 -7.36
CA GLU A 34 -16.95 4.24 -6.29
C GLU A 34 -17.54 2.84 -6.11
N LYS A 35 -17.70 2.08 -7.20
CA LYS A 35 -18.22 0.69 -7.15
C LYS A 35 -17.19 -0.30 -6.62
N HIS A 36 -15.91 -0.06 -6.85
CA HIS A 36 -14.85 -1.06 -6.65
C HIS A 36 -13.83 -0.67 -5.59
N ARG A 37 -13.91 0.54 -5.00
CA ARG A 37 -12.90 1.10 -4.09
C ARG A 37 -12.55 0.17 -2.96
N GLU A 38 -13.52 -0.53 -2.38
CA GLU A 38 -13.30 -1.43 -1.25
C GLU A 38 -12.49 -2.65 -1.68
N TRP A 39 -12.89 -3.28 -2.79
CA TRP A 39 -12.18 -4.43 -3.35
C TRP A 39 -10.77 -4.05 -3.81
N VAL A 40 -10.60 -2.92 -4.50
CA VAL A 40 -9.28 -2.45 -4.94
C VAL A 40 -8.39 -2.13 -3.74
N THR A 41 -8.91 -1.41 -2.74
CA THR A 41 -8.15 -1.07 -1.52
C THR A 41 -7.69 -2.33 -0.79
N ALA A 42 -8.56 -3.33 -0.63
CA ALA A 42 -8.21 -4.59 0.00
C ALA A 42 -7.07 -5.32 -0.74
N ASN A 43 -7.12 -5.34 -2.08
CA ASN A 43 -6.07 -5.95 -2.90
C ASN A 43 -4.74 -5.18 -2.80
N VAL A 44 -4.77 -3.85 -2.87
CA VAL A 44 -3.57 -3.01 -2.72
C VAL A 44 -2.92 -3.21 -1.36
N VAL A 45 -3.69 -3.18 -0.27
CA VAL A 45 -3.18 -3.42 1.09
C VAL A 45 -2.57 -4.81 1.21
N THR A 46 -3.22 -5.82 0.62
CA THR A 46 -2.73 -7.21 0.65
C THR A 46 -1.42 -7.35 -0.11
N ALA A 47 -1.32 -6.78 -1.30
CA ALA A 47 -0.10 -6.77 -2.09
C ALA A 47 1.05 -6.04 -1.38
N ALA A 48 0.76 -4.88 -0.77
CA ALA A 48 1.75 -4.11 -0.02
C ALA A 48 2.30 -4.91 1.17
N LYS A 49 1.44 -5.59 1.94
CA LYS A 49 1.87 -6.48 3.04
C LYS A 49 2.75 -7.63 2.52
N ALA A 50 2.35 -8.28 1.44
CA ALA A 50 3.11 -9.38 0.86
C ALA A 50 4.50 -8.91 0.38
N TRP A 51 4.56 -7.73 -0.24
CA TRP A 51 5.82 -7.11 -0.65
C TRP A 51 6.72 -6.80 0.56
N LEU A 52 6.21 -6.13 1.59
CA LEU A 52 6.98 -5.80 2.79
C LEU A 52 7.58 -7.05 3.44
N ILE A 53 6.78 -8.11 3.60
CA ILE A 53 7.25 -9.39 4.15
C ILE A 53 8.41 -9.95 3.30
N ARG A 54 8.27 -9.89 1.97
CA ARG A 54 9.30 -10.38 1.04
C ARG A 54 10.60 -9.57 1.16
N GLU A 55 10.50 -8.24 1.20
CA GLU A 55 11.67 -7.36 1.27
C GLU A 55 12.38 -7.44 2.62
N THR A 56 11.64 -7.51 3.74
CA THR A 56 12.22 -7.72 5.08
C THR A 56 12.92 -9.08 5.16
N LYS A 57 12.31 -10.16 4.63
CA LYS A 57 12.97 -11.47 4.59
C LYS A 57 14.24 -11.48 3.74
N ALA A 58 14.28 -10.65 2.70
CA ALA A 58 15.45 -10.50 1.84
C ALA A 58 16.50 -9.51 2.41
N GLY A 59 16.26 -8.92 3.59
CA GLY A 59 17.17 -7.97 4.23
C GLY A 59 17.29 -6.62 3.53
N ARG A 60 16.33 -6.28 2.65
CA ARG A 60 16.32 -5.00 1.90
C ARG A 60 15.55 -3.88 2.61
N LEU A 61 14.80 -4.22 3.64
CA LEU A 61 14.09 -3.33 4.57
C LEU A 61 14.45 -3.72 6.00
#